data_AF-A0A9D8DET1-F1
#
_entry.id   AF-A0A9D8DET1-F1
#
_cell.length_a   1.000
_cell.length_b   1.000
_cell.length_c   1.000
_cell.angle_alpha   90.00
_cell.angle_beta   90.00
_cell.angle_gamma   90.00
#
_symmetry.space_group_name_H-M   'P 1'
#
loop_
_entity.id
_entity.type
_entity.pdbx_description
1 polymer ?
#
loop_
_entity_poly.entity_id
_entity_poly.type
_entity_poly.pdbx_seq_one_letter_code
_entity_poly.pdbx_strand_id
1 'polypeptide(L)' 'DVLAERAAELATAGDLRVAGHLAELAAAAAPGDAGVHAARAEVNEQRAMAETSLMGRSIFGAAARESRERADNPD' A
#
# COMPACT_ATOMS: atom_id res chain seq x y z
N ASP A 1 12.63 -2.16 -2.83
CA ASP A 1 12.82 -2.52 -1.40
C ASP A 1 12.25 -3.92 -1.14
N VAL A 2 12.95 -4.76 -0.34
CA VAL A 2 12.53 -6.16 -0.06
C VAL A 2 11.19 -6.24 0.68
N LEU A 3 10.89 -5.27 1.55
CA LEU A 3 9.63 -5.23 2.29
C LEU A 3 8.45 -4.89 1.38
N ALA A 4 8.65 -3.98 0.42
CA ALA A 4 7.61 -3.60 -0.55
C ALA A 4 7.26 -4.76 -1.48
N GLU A 5 8.26 -5.49 -1.98
CA GLU A 5 8.06 -6.71 -2.78
C GLU A 5 7.30 -7.77 -1.97
N ARG A 6 7.74 -8.04 -0.74
CA ARG A 6 7.06 -9.00 0.13
C ARG A 6 5.62 -8.60 0.47
N ALA A 7 5.35 -7.30 0.59
CA ALA A 7 4.00 -6.79 0.81
C ALA A 7 3.08 -7.11 -0.38
N ALA A 8 3.55 -6.90 -1.61
CA ALA A 8 2.79 -7.19 -2.84
C ALA A 8 2.49 -8.70 -2.99
N GLU A 9 3.47 -9.56 -2.71
CA GLU A 9 3.29 -11.02 -2.71
C GLU A 9 2.20 -11.46 -1.73
N LEU A 10 2.26 -10.97 -0.48
CA LEU A 10 1.28 -11.31 0.55
C LEU A 10 -0.11 -10.76 0.23
N ALA A 11 -0.20 -9.59 -0.40
CA ALA A 11 -1.47 -9.04 -0.85
C ALA A 11 -2.11 -9.94 -1.91
N THR A 12 -1.30 -10.38 -2.90
CA THR A 12 -1.73 -11.35 -3.92
C THR A 12 -2.19 -12.68 -3.30
N ALA A 13 -1.55 -13.12 -2.21
CA ALA A 13 -1.95 -14.31 -1.47
C ALA A 13 -3.20 -14.11 -0.58
N GLY A 14 -3.72 -12.89 -0.46
CA GLY A 14 -4.87 -12.54 0.39
C GLY A 14 -4.52 -12.23 1.85
N ASP A 15 -3.24 -12.26 2.23
CA ASP A 15 -2.74 -11.92 3.57
C ASP A 15 -2.64 -10.39 3.79
N LEU A 16 -3.74 -9.71 3.47
CA LEU A 16 -3.82 -8.25 3.35
C LEU A 16 -3.42 -7.49 4.62
N ARG A 17 -3.63 -8.08 5.79
CA ARG A 17 -3.29 -7.44 7.08
C ARG A 17 -1.78 -7.32 7.26
N VAL A 18 -1.04 -8.38 6.95
CA VAL A 18 0.43 -8.38 7.04
C VAL A 18 1.02 -7.59 5.89
N ALA A 19 0.48 -7.76 4.67
CA ALA A 19 0.86 -6.96 3.51
C ALA A 19 0.78 -5.46 3.82
N GLY A 20 -0.33 -5.00 4.43
CA GLY A 20 -0.50 -3.61 4.84
C GLY A 20 0.60 -3.13 5.79
N HIS A 21 0.93 -3.90 6.83
CA HIS A 21 2.00 -3.52 7.76
C HIS A 21 3.38 -3.41 7.08
N LEU A 22 3.71 -4.32 6.17
CA LEU A 22 4.99 -4.28 5.45
C LEU A 22 5.06 -3.11 4.47
N ALA A 23 3.96 -2.82 3.76
CA ALA A 23 3.88 -1.69 2.85
C ALA A 23 4.05 -0.34 3.56
N GLU A 24 3.42 -0.17 4.74
CA GLU A 24 3.62 1.05 5.56
C GLU A 24 5.07 1.16 6.05
N LEU A 25 5.67 0.05 6.49
CA LEU A 25 7.05 0.04 6.98
C LEU A 25 8.04 0.39 5.86
N ALA A 26 7.84 -0.16 4.65
CA ALA A 26 8.65 0.15 3.48
C ALA A 26 8.55 1.65 3.12
N ALA A 27 7.34 2.20 3.06
CA ALA A 27 7.13 3.62 2.72
C ALA A 27 7.72 4.57 3.78
N ALA A 28 7.70 4.19 5.05
CA ALA A 28 8.37 4.95 6.11
C ALA A 28 9.91 4.89 5.99
N ALA A 29 10.46 3.74 5.57
CA ALA A 29 11.90 3.55 5.41
C ALA A 29 12.47 4.23 4.14
N ALA A 30 11.68 4.31 3.07
CA ALA A 30 12.08 4.86 1.78
C ALA A 30 11.01 5.83 1.23
N PRO A 31 10.83 7.01 1.85
CA PRO A 31 9.73 7.94 1.54
C PRO A 31 9.82 8.64 0.17
N GLY A 32 10.95 8.52 -0.54
CA GLY A 32 11.14 9.04 -1.90
C GLY A 32 11.19 7.95 -2.97
N ASP A 33 11.01 6.67 -2.60
CA ASP A 33 11.06 5.57 -3.56
C ASP A 33 9.68 5.39 -4.20
N ALA A 34 9.57 5.76 -5.48
CA ALA A 34 8.35 5.63 -6.26
C ALA A 34 7.83 4.18 -6.34
N GLY A 35 8.72 3.20 -6.41
CA GLY A 35 8.36 1.77 -6.45
C GLY A 35 7.75 1.29 -5.13
N VAL A 36 8.28 1.77 -4.00
CA VAL A 36 7.70 1.51 -2.68
C VAL A 36 6.31 2.11 -2.56
N HIS A 37 6.12 3.34 -3.05
CA HIS A 37 4.82 3.98 -3.08
C HIS A 37 3.83 3.27 -4.03
N ALA A 38 4.29 2.77 -5.18
CA ALA A 38 3.45 1.97 -6.08
C ALA A 38 2.94 0.69 -5.40
N ALA A 39 3.83 -0.06 -4.72
CA ALA A 39 3.44 -1.26 -3.97
C ALA A 39 2.47 -0.93 -2.82
N ARG A 40 2.70 0.16 -2.08
CA ARG A 40 1.79 0.62 -1.02
C ARG A 40 0.42 1.02 -1.56
N ALA A 41 0.36 1.59 -2.76
CA ALA A 41 -0.90 1.92 -3.42
C ALA A 41 -1.71 0.66 -3.70
N GLU A 42 -1.11 -0.34 -4.33
CA GLU A 42 -1.75 -1.61 -4.68
C GLU A 42 -2.26 -2.36 -3.44
N VAL A 43 -1.43 -2.49 -2.40
CA VAL A 43 -1.81 -3.17 -1.16
C VAL A 43 -3.01 -2.48 -0.50
N ASN A 44 -3.00 -1.15 -0.40
CA ASN A 44 -4.11 -0.41 0.21
C ASN A 44 -5.39 -0.44 -0.65
N GLU A 45 -5.29 -0.53 -1.97
CA GLU A 45 -6.44 -0.76 -2.83
C GLU A 45 -7.11 -2.11 -2.57
N GLN A 46 -6.32 -3.18 -2.49
CA GLN A 46 -6.85 -4.51 -2.16
C GLN A 46 -7.49 -4.53 -0.76
N ARG A 47 -6.88 -3.83 0.22
CA ARG A 47 -7.46 -3.65 1.55
C ARG A 47 -8.78 -2.87 1.51
N ALA A 48 -8.87 -1.80 0.72
CA ALA A 48 -10.10 -1.04 0.56
C ALA A 48 -11.24 -1.90 -0.01
N MET A 49 -10.93 -2.79 -0.96
CA MET A 49 -11.89 -3.73 -1.54
C MET A 49 -12.36 -4.79 -0.55
N ALA A 50 -11.49 -5.23 0.36
CA ALA A 50 -11.81 -6.25 1.37
C ALA A 50 -12.61 -5.70 2.58
N GLU A 51 -12.66 -4.37 2.76
CA GLU A 51 -13.32 -3.75 3.92
C GLU A 51 -14.85 -3.73 3.82
N THR A 52 -15.50 -4.17 4.90
CA THR A 52 -16.97 -4.14 5.02
C THR A 52 -17.47 -2.77 5.47
N SER A 53 -16.68 -2.06 6.28
CA SER A 53 -17.05 -0.73 6.78
C SER A 53 -16.78 0.36 5.75
N LEU A 54 -17.70 1.33 5.65
CA LEU A 54 -17.50 2.52 4.81
C LEU A 54 -16.25 3.30 5.22
N MET A 55 -15.99 3.37 6.54
CA MET A 55 -14.82 4.09 7.08
C MET A 55 -13.51 3.42 6.67
N GLY A 56 -13.39 2.09 6.84
CA GLY A 56 -12.18 1.34 6.47
C GLY A 56 -11.89 1.46 4.98
N ARG A 57 -12.92 1.30 4.14
CA ARG A 57 -12.78 1.47 2.68
C ARG A 57 -12.30 2.86 2.30
N SER A 58 -12.83 3.91 2.92
CA SER A 58 -12.40 5.29 2.65
C SER A 58 -10.96 5.55 3.12
N ILE A 59 -10.56 5.03 4.27
CA ILE A 59 -9.19 5.21 4.80
C ILE A 59 -8.16 4.55 3.87
N PHE A 60 -8.36 3.27 3.53
CA PHE A 60 -7.42 2.59 2.64
C PHE A 60 -7.45 3.13 1.22
N GLY A 61 -8.63 3.51 0.70
CA GLY A 61 -8.74 4.17 -0.60
C GLY A 61 -7.99 5.50 -0.65
N ALA A 62 -8.04 6.29 0.42
CA ALA A 62 -7.27 7.53 0.52
C ALA A 62 -5.75 7.27 0.56
N ALA A 63 -5.31 6.30 1.36
CA ALA A 63 -3.88 5.93 1.45
C ALA A 63 -3.33 5.38 0.12
N ALA A 64 -4.16 4.64 -0.62
CA ALA A 64 -3.80 4.16 -1.95
C ALA A 64 -3.62 5.30 -2.94
N ARG A 65 -4.57 6.25 -2.96
CA ARG A 65 -4.48 7.45 -3.82
C ARG A 65 -3.26 8.29 -3.51
N GLU A 66 -3.00 8.60 -2.23
CA GLU A 66 -1.82 9.38 -1.82
C GLU A 66 -0.52 8.69 -2.27
N SER A 67 -0.41 7.37 -2.10
CA SER A 67 0.79 6.66 -2.53
C SER A 67 0.93 6.67 -4.05
N ARG A 68 -0.16 6.55 -4.80
CA ARG A 68 -0.13 6.62 -6.27
C ARG A 68 0.33 7.99 -6.74
N GLU A 69 -0.17 9.06 -6.14
CA GLU A 69 0.28 10.44 -6.43
C GLU A 69 1.79 10.61 -6.21
N ARG A 70 2.34 10.03 -5.13
CA ARG A 70 3.80 10.03 -4.86
C ARG A 70 4.60 9.15 -5.81
N ALA A 71 4.04 8.03 -6.26
CA ALA A 71 4.69 7.15 -7.23
C ALA A 71 4.75 7.81 -8.63
N ASP A 72 3.69 8.52 -9.02
CA ASP A 72 3.59 9.19 -10.32
C ASP A 72 4.36 10.51 -10.37
N ASN A 73 4.50 11.20 -9.22
CA ASN A 73 5.25 12.44 -9.08
C ASN A 73 6.37 12.29 -8.04
N PRO A 74 7.45 11.54 -8.35
CA PRO A 74 8.62 11.48 -7.48
C PRO A 74 9.29 12.86 -7.42
N ASP A 75 9.61 13.32 -6.21
CA ASP A 75 10.38 14.55 -5.95
C ASP A 75 11.80 14.49 -6.53
#